data_AF-A0A9J6EQA2-F1
#
_entry.id   AF-A0A9J6EQA2-F1
#
_cell.length_a   1.000
_cell.length_b   1.000
_cell.length_c   1.000
_cell.angle_alpha   90.00
_cell.angle_beta   90.00
_cell.angle_gamma   90.00
#
_symmetry.space_group_name_H-M   'P 1'
#
loop_
_entity.id
_entity.type
_entity.pdbx_description
1 polymer ?
#
loop_
_entity_poly.entity_id
_entity_poly.type
_entity_poly.pdbx_seq_one_letter_code
_entity_poly.pdbx_strand_id
1 'polypeptide(L)'
;MNVRLATQVCKIWTHMTRPFCHLRVYLHIAFANPLRLFPLQLFSQSVAIGLKFYREQKTPVFADTHGTEEFTLMLNNPFDALNARIPVEGIIQSSRQIQVIREFLEMLNSTEKSCKEDKTRMFAYQMSVESLRVTLMSVLDVIDLLHKQGVPYVLTVKLNQDPLEVHHFFF
;
A
#
# COMPACT_ATOMS: atom_id res chain seq x y z
N MET A 1 10.34 11.50 -10.88
CA MET A 1 10.64 10.72 -9.65
C MET A 1 12.13 10.41 -9.58
N ASN A 2 12.81 10.84 -8.52
CA ASN A 2 14.28 10.96 -8.45
C ASN A 2 14.92 9.67 -7.88
N VAL A 3 15.99 9.17 -8.52
CA VAL A 3 16.79 7.99 -8.10
C VAL A 3 17.27 8.07 -6.63
N ARG A 4 17.21 9.27 -6.03
CA ARG A 4 17.43 9.54 -4.60
C ARG A 4 16.48 8.81 -3.65
N LEU A 5 15.24 8.50 -4.05
CA LEU A 5 14.26 7.81 -3.18
C LEU A 5 14.72 6.40 -2.80
N ALA A 6 15.21 5.61 -3.76
CA ALA A 6 15.68 4.24 -3.51
C ALA A 6 16.91 4.19 -2.58
N THR A 7 17.85 5.13 -2.77
CA THR A 7 19.06 5.21 -1.94
C THR A 7 18.78 5.76 -0.54
N GLN A 8 17.80 6.66 -0.40
CA GLN A 8 17.36 7.14 0.92
C GLN A 8 16.64 6.04 1.69
N VAL A 9 15.74 5.28 1.05
CA VAL A 9 15.07 4.12 1.67
C VAL A 9 16.11 3.15 2.25
N CYS A 10 17.18 2.84 1.50
CA CYS A 10 18.23 1.91 1.95
C CYS A 10 19.06 2.45 3.15
N LYS A 11 19.36 3.76 3.19
CA LYS A 11 20.11 4.40 4.29
C LYS A 11 19.28 4.63 5.55
N ILE A 12 18.00 4.94 5.39
CA ILE A 12 17.03 5.10 6.50
C ILE A 12 16.83 3.75 7.20
N TRP A 13 16.82 2.66 6.42
CA TRP A 13 16.54 1.31 6.92
C TRP A 13 17.66 0.73 7.80
N THR A 14 18.93 1.05 7.54
CA THR A 14 20.04 0.63 8.42
C THR A 14 20.01 1.32 9.79
N HIS A 15 19.40 2.50 9.89
CA HIS A 15 19.30 3.26 11.15
C HIS A 15 18.06 2.95 11.98
N MET A 16 16.93 2.53 11.37
CA MET A 16 15.71 2.15 12.11
C MET A 16 15.86 0.84 12.93
N THR A 17 16.88 0.03 12.64
CA THR A 17 17.08 -1.30 13.26
C THR A 17 17.63 -1.27 14.69
N ARG A 18 18.01 -0.12 15.27
CA ARG A 18 18.79 -0.11 16.52
C ARG A 18 18.03 0.17 17.83
N PRO A 19 16.89 0.89 17.90
CA PRO A 19 16.15 0.98 19.18
C PRO A 19 14.68 0.54 19.15
N PHE A 20 14.04 0.35 17.99
CA PHE A 20 12.61 0.03 17.88
C PHE A 20 12.36 -1.32 17.21
N CYS A 21 12.92 -2.41 17.76
CA CYS A 21 12.75 -3.74 17.18
C CYS A 21 12.53 -4.82 18.26
N HIS A 22 11.54 -4.62 19.14
CA HIS A 22 10.98 -5.70 19.96
C HIS A 22 9.62 -6.23 19.46
N LEU A 23 9.16 -5.80 18.28
CA LEU A 23 8.09 -6.48 17.55
C LEU A 23 8.59 -6.91 16.16
N ARG A 24 9.10 -8.15 16.08
CA ARG A 24 9.21 -8.97 14.85
C ARG A 24 10.04 -8.51 13.63
N VAL A 25 10.88 -7.46 13.68
CA VAL A 25 11.67 -7.06 12.49
C VAL A 25 13.01 -7.81 12.32
N TYR A 26 13.57 -8.41 13.38
CA TYR A 26 14.90 -9.04 13.32
C TYR A 26 14.99 -10.36 12.52
N LEU A 27 13.86 -11.02 12.22
CA LEU A 27 13.87 -12.31 11.49
C LEU A 27 13.67 -12.16 9.96
N HIS A 28 13.49 -10.95 9.42
CA HIS A 28 13.08 -10.77 8.02
C HIS A 28 14.20 -10.52 7.01
N ILE A 29 15.46 -10.45 7.45
CA ILE A 29 16.64 -10.31 6.56
C ILE A 29 17.37 -11.65 6.34
N ALA A 30 17.12 -12.66 7.17
CA ALA A 30 17.72 -13.99 7.04
C ALA A 30 16.70 -14.99 6.49
N PHE A 31 16.78 -15.25 5.18
CA PHE A 31 16.39 -16.50 4.50
C PHE A 31 15.19 -17.29 5.08
N ALA A 32 13.95 -17.00 4.64
CA ALA A 32 12.91 -18.01 4.40
C ALA A 32 11.65 -17.41 3.72
N ASN A 33 11.30 -17.92 2.54
CA ASN A 33 10.06 -17.76 1.75
C ASN A 33 9.87 -16.45 0.92
N PRO A 34 9.79 -16.54 -0.42
CA PRO A 34 9.81 -15.36 -1.29
C PRO A 34 8.41 -14.94 -1.77
N LEU A 35 8.30 -13.65 -2.12
CA LEU A 35 7.36 -13.01 -3.06
C LEU A 35 6.16 -12.19 -2.55
N ARG A 36 5.47 -12.49 -1.44
CA ARG A 36 4.31 -11.67 -1.00
C ARG A 36 4.57 -10.71 0.17
N LEU A 37 5.46 -11.06 1.10
CA LEU A 37 5.65 -10.27 2.33
C LEU A 37 6.52 -9.01 2.14
N PHE A 38 7.48 -9.02 1.22
CA PHE A 38 8.52 -7.98 1.17
C PHE A 38 8.02 -6.59 0.75
N PRO A 39 7.21 -6.41 -0.31
CA PRO A 39 6.78 -5.08 -0.73
C PRO A 39 5.73 -4.47 0.21
N LEU A 40 4.84 -5.30 0.78
CA LEU A 40 3.75 -4.85 1.66
C LEU A 40 4.26 -4.43 3.04
N GLN A 41 5.30 -5.09 3.55
CA GLN A 41 5.93 -4.68 4.82
C GLN A 41 6.65 -3.34 4.69
N LEU A 42 7.21 -3.04 3.51
CA LEU A 42 7.89 -1.78 3.23
C LEU A 42 6.91 -0.61 3.25
N PHE A 43 5.73 -0.79 2.66
CA PHE A 43 4.69 0.24 2.61
C PHE A 43 3.63 0.04 3.69
N SER A 44 4.05 -0.14 4.95
CA SER A 44 3.14 -0.37 6.06
C SER A 44 2.91 0.88 6.91
N GLN A 45 1.75 0.92 7.60
CA GLN A 45 1.44 1.94 8.62
C GLN A 45 2.58 2.09 9.64
N SER A 46 3.18 0.97 10.06
CA SER A 46 4.27 0.98 11.04
C SER A 46 5.53 1.70 10.54
N VAL A 47 5.85 1.57 9.25
CA VAL A 47 6.99 2.26 8.63
C VAL A 47 6.72 3.76 8.55
N ALA A 48 5.52 4.18 8.16
CA ALA A 48 5.13 5.59 8.14
C ALA A 48 5.25 6.23 9.54
N ILE A 49 4.75 5.55 10.58
CA ILE A 49 4.88 5.99 11.98
C ILE A 49 6.37 6.10 12.38
N GLY A 50 7.20 5.12 12.00
CA GLY A 50 8.63 5.15 12.27
C GLY A 50 9.34 6.35 11.63
N LEU A 51 9.04 6.63 10.35
CA LEU A 51 9.59 7.78 9.63
C LEU A 51 9.22 9.10 10.33
N LYS A 52 7.94 9.25 10.70
CA LYS A 52 7.45 10.41 11.45
C LYS A 52 8.15 10.57 12.79
N PHE A 53 8.21 9.50 13.58
CA PHE A 53 8.81 9.50 14.91
C PHE A 53 10.28 9.96 14.86
N TYR A 54 11.11 9.35 14.01
CA TYR A 54 12.54 9.71 13.94
C TYR A 54 12.78 11.12 13.38
N ARG A 55 11.90 11.60 12.48
CA ARG A 55 11.91 12.98 12.00
C ARG A 55 11.60 13.97 13.12
N GLU A 56 10.60 13.67 13.96
CA GLU A 56 10.25 14.48 15.14
C GLU A 56 11.35 14.48 16.20
N GLN A 57 12.10 13.37 16.34
CA GLN A 57 13.31 13.30 17.17
C GLN A 57 14.52 14.04 16.59
N LYS A 58 14.35 14.79 15.49
CA LYS A 58 15.39 15.57 14.80
C LYS A 58 16.59 14.73 14.37
N THR A 59 16.36 13.45 14.04
CA THR A 59 17.41 12.57 13.55
C THR A 59 17.80 13.02 12.12
N PRO A 60 19.05 13.42 11.85
CA PRO A 60 19.41 14.05 10.57
C PRO A 60 19.10 13.20 9.34
N VAL A 61 19.20 11.88 9.45
CA VAL A 61 18.92 10.92 8.37
C VAL A 61 17.43 10.94 7.95
N PHE A 62 16.54 11.35 8.85
CA PHE A 62 15.08 11.31 8.65
C PHE A 62 14.47 12.69 8.39
N ALA A 63 15.28 13.75 8.31
CA ALA A 63 14.79 15.12 8.19
C ALA A 63 13.87 15.34 6.97
N ASP A 64 14.16 14.68 5.85
CA ASP A 64 13.46 14.85 4.57
C ASP A 64 12.58 13.63 4.21
N THR A 65 11.95 13.01 5.21
CA THR A 65 11.17 11.77 5.01
C THR A 65 9.68 11.97 4.81
N HIS A 66 9.19 13.21 4.84
CA HIS A 66 7.75 13.52 4.75
C HIS A 66 7.10 12.92 3.51
N GLY A 67 7.67 13.16 2.32
CA GLY A 67 7.12 12.60 1.09
C GLY A 67 7.18 11.08 1.03
N THR A 68 8.13 10.45 1.72
CA THR A 68 8.23 8.97 1.79
C THR A 68 7.16 8.40 2.72
N GLU A 69 6.88 9.08 3.85
CA GLU A 69 5.79 8.74 4.74
C GLU A 69 4.44 8.86 4.03
N GLU A 70 4.18 9.98 3.36
CA GLU A 70 2.95 10.19 2.60
C GLU A 70 2.76 9.15 1.51
N PHE A 71 3.81 8.86 0.74
CA PHE A 71 3.77 7.82 -0.28
C PHE A 71 3.53 6.43 0.31
N THR A 72 4.09 6.14 1.49
CA THR A 72 3.87 4.89 2.20
C THR A 72 2.41 4.73 2.61
N LEU A 73 1.82 5.75 3.22
CA LEU A 73 0.41 5.74 3.61
C LEU A 73 -0.53 5.70 2.40
N MET A 74 -0.16 6.39 1.33
CA MET A 74 -0.88 6.42 0.07
C MET A 74 -1.00 5.02 -0.56
N LEU A 75 0.01 4.16 -0.40
CA LEU A 75 -0.05 2.76 -0.85
C LEU A 75 -0.69 1.83 0.19
N ASN A 76 -0.40 2.03 1.48
CA ASN A 76 -0.92 1.20 2.57
C ASN A 76 -2.45 1.23 2.63
N ASN A 77 -3.05 2.42 2.64
CA ASN A 77 -4.46 2.57 2.96
C ASN A 77 -5.39 1.93 1.91
N PRO A 78 -5.16 2.11 0.59
CA PRO A 78 -5.92 1.39 -0.43
C PRO A 78 -5.67 -0.11 -0.37
N PHE A 79 -4.44 -0.56 -0.08
CA PHE A 79 -4.15 -1.98 0.06
C PHE A 79 -4.96 -2.63 1.20
N ASP A 80 -5.00 -1.98 2.37
CA ASP A 80 -5.81 -2.46 3.50
C ASP A 80 -7.31 -2.46 3.16
N ALA A 81 -7.80 -1.41 2.48
CA ALA A 81 -9.17 -1.36 2.00
C ALA A 81 -9.50 -2.50 1.01
N LEU A 82 -8.55 -2.87 0.14
CA LEU A 82 -8.67 -3.98 -0.79
C LEU A 82 -8.49 -5.37 -0.14
N ASN A 83 -8.22 -5.43 1.16
CA ASN A 83 -7.91 -6.68 1.85
C ASN A 83 -8.67 -6.86 3.17
N ALA A 84 -9.89 -6.33 3.30
CA ALA A 84 -10.73 -6.46 4.48
C ALA A 84 -11.13 -7.93 4.72
N ARG A 85 -10.87 -8.47 5.91
CA ARG A 85 -10.91 -9.93 6.17
C ARG A 85 -12.07 -10.38 7.03
N ILE A 86 -12.44 -9.56 7.99
CA ILE A 86 -13.46 -9.89 9.00
C ILE A 86 -14.64 -8.93 8.89
N PRO A 87 -15.85 -9.34 9.31
CA PRO A 87 -17.06 -8.51 9.18
C PRO A 87 -16.94 -7.11 9.77
N VAL A 88 -16.20 -6.94 10.87
CA VAL A 88 -15.97 -5.63 11.50
C VAL A 88 -15.10 -4.69 10.65
N GLU A 89 -14.26 -5.24 9.77
CA GLU A 89 -13.48 -4.50 8.77
C GLU A 89 -14.22 -4.36 7.44
N GLY A 90 -15.36 -5.05 7.30
CA GLY A 90 -16.10 -5.15 6.06
C GLY A 90 -16.53 -3.78 5.53
N ILE A 91 -16.43 -3.62 4.21
CA ILE A 91 -16.79 -2.37 3.54
C ILE A 91 -18.31 -2.24 3.55
N ILE A 92 -18.80 -1.15 4.11
CA ILE A 92 -20.21 -0.71 4.05
C ILE A 92 -20.34 0.51 3.13
N GLN A 93 -21.57 0.84 2.69
CA GLN A 93 -21.81 1.96 1.74
C GLN A 93 -21.22 3.31 2.20
N SER A 94 -21.24 3.60 3.50
CA SER A 94 -20.71 4.84 4.09
C SER A 94 -19.26 4.73 4.59
N SER A 95 -18.56 3.65 4.23
CA SER A 95 -17.21 3.37 4.74
C SER A 95 -16.16 4.33 4.18
N ARG A 96 -15.21 4.73 5.03
CA ARG A 96 -14.05 5.56 4.65
C ARG A 96 -13.19 4.84 3.60
N GLN A 97 -13.18 3.51 3.63
CA GLN A 97 -12.44 2.64 2.71
C GLN A 97 -12.82 2.91 1.24
N ILE A 98 -14.11 3.12 0.94
CA ILE A 98 -14.57 3.49 -0.41
C ILE A 98 -13.92 4.81 -0.85
N GLN A 99 -13.90 5.81 0.05
CA GLN A 99 -13.31 7.10 -0.25
C GLN A 99 -11.78 7.01 -0.40
N VAL A 100 -11.10 6.18 0.39
CA VAL A 100 -9.65 5.92 0.25
C VAL A 100 -9.31 5.35 -1.14
N ILE A 101 -10.12 4.42 -1.64
CA ILE A 101 -9.94 3.84 -2.98
C ILE A 101 -10.15 4.92 -4.06
N ARG A 102 -11.15 5.80 -3.91
CA ARG A 102 -11.42 6.92 -4.84
C ARG A 102 -10.30 7.95 -4.85
N GLU A 103 -9.84 8.38 -3.68
CA GLU A 103 -8.71 9.32 -3.54
C GLU A 103 -7.44 8.78 -4.21
N PHE A 104 -7.18 7.48 -4.06
CA PHE A 104 -6.04 6.84 -4.72
C PHE A 104 -6.20 6.77 -6.24
N LEU A 105 -7.40 6.48 -6.74
CA LEU A 105 -7.71 6.56 -8.18
C LEU A 105 -7.50 7.96 -8.76
N GLU A 106 -7.97 8.99 -8.06
CA GLU A 106 -7.77 10.39 -8.44
C GLU A 106 -6.29 10.77 -8.45
N MET A 107 -5.53 10.31 -7.46
CA MET A 107 -4.07 10.50 -7.41
C MET A 107 -3.37 9.83 -8.60
N LEU A 108 -3.75 8.60 -8.97
CA LEU A 108 -3.19 7.93 -10.15
C LEU A 108 -3.47 8.73 -11.43
N ASN A 109 -4.68 9.28 -11.58
CA ASN A 109 -5.06 10.11 -12.73
C ASN A 109 -4.29 11.44 -12.76
N SER A 110 -4.22 12.15 -11.64
CA SER A 110 -3.56 13.45 -11.55
C SER A 110 -2.05 13.32 -11.75
N THR A 111 -1.42 12.32 -11.12
CA THR A 111 0.02 12.05 -11.27
C THR A 111 0.36 11.70 -12.72
N GLU A 112 -0.45 10.88 -13.39
CA GLU A 112 -0.21 10.55 -14.79
C GLU A 112 -0.32 11.78 -15.70
N LYS A 113 -1.31 12.64 -15.46
CA LYS A 113 -1.47 13.91 -16.18
C LYS A 113 -0.26 14.82 -15.98
N SER A 114 0.17 15.04 -14.73
CA SER A 114 1.35 15.85 -14.41
C SER A 114 2.63 15.26 -15.02
N CYS A 115 2.81 13.93 -14.98
CA CYS A 115 3.96 13.29 -15.62
C CYS A 115 3.99 13.50 -17.13
N LYS A 116 2.83 13.48 -17.81
CA LYS A 116 2.73 13.78 -19.25
C LYS A 116 3.10 15.24 -19.54
N GLU A 117 2.60 16.18 -18.75
CA GLU A 117 2.87 17.62 -18.88
C GLU A 117 4.36 17.93 -18.65
N ASP A 118 4.94 17.39 -17.58
CA ASP A 118 6.34 17.60 -17.19
C ASP A 118 7.34 16.74 -17.98
N LYS A 119 6.86 15.88 -18.89
CA LYS A 119 7.65 14.88 -19.64
C LYS A 119 8.48 13.99 -18.70
N THR A 120 7.91 13.64 -17.55
CA THR A 120 8.52 12.73 -16.58
C THR A 120 7.87 11.35 -16.64
N ARG A 121 8.50 10.37 -15.97
CA ARG A 121 7.97 9.01 -15.88
C ARG A 121 7.17 8.82 -14.59
N MET A 122 6.11 8.03 -14.72
CA MET A 122 5.33 7.50 -13.60
C MET A 122 6.20 6.71 -12.62
N PHE A 123 5.69 6.56 -11.40
CA PHE A 123 6.38 5.79 -10.36
C PHE A 123 6.39 4.27 -10.61
N ALA A 124 5.48 3.80 -11.48
CA ALA A 124 5.36 2.42 -11.91
C ALA A 124 5.25 2.36 -13.44
N TYR A 125 5.39 1.15 -13.99
CA TYR A 125 5.23 0.91 -15.42
C TYR A 125 3.79 1.19 -15.88
N GLN A 126 3.61 1.74 -17.09
CA GLN A 126 2.29 2.16 -17.59
C GLN A 126 1.26 1.04 -17.49
N MET A 127 1.61 -0.17 -17.95
CA MET A 127 0.67 -1.30 -17.88
C MET A 127 0.26 -1.62 -16.45
N SER A 128 1.17 -1.54 -15.49
CA SER A 128 0.85 -1.77 -14.08
C SER A 128 -0.11 -0.71 -13.52
N VAL A 129 0.07 0.56 -13.90
CA VAL A 129 -0.83 1.65 -13.50
C VAL A 129 -2.21 1.48 -14.10
N GLU A 130 -2.30 1.13 -15.39
CA GLU A 130 -3.59 0.90 -16.05
C GLU A 130 -4.32 -0.30 -15.47
N SER A 131 -3.62 -1.43 -15.26
CA SER A 131 -4.21 -2.60 -14.61
C SER A 131 -4.71 -2.27 -13.22
N LEU A 132 -3.93 -1.53 -12.43
CA LEU A 132 -4.34 -1.10 -11.09
C LEU A 132 -5.57 -0.20 -11.12
N ARG A 133 -5.64 0.75 -12.07
CA ARG A 133 -6.80 1.62 -12.27
C ARG A 133 -8.06 0.81 -12.56
N VAL A 134 -7.97 -0.15 -13.49
CA VAL A 134 -9.09 -1.04 -13.83
C VAL A 134 -9.52 -1.87 -12.61
N THR A 135 -8.58 -2.42 -11.84
CA THR A 135 -8.88 -3.18 -10.62
C THR A 135 -9.63 -2.33 -9.60
N LEU A 136 -9.14 -1.12 -9.31
CA LEU A 136 -9.77 -0.22 -8.33
C LEU A 136 -11.19 0.18 -8.75
N MET A 137 -11.40 0.49 -10.03
CA MET A 137 -12.73 0.79 -10.57
C MET A 137 -13.67 -0.42 -10.46
N SER A 138 -13.20 -1.60 -10.86
CA SER A 138 -13.99 -2.83 -10.79
C SER A 138 -14.38 -3.20 -9.36
N VAL A 139 -13.48 -3.02 -8.40
CA VAL A 139 -13.79 -3.27 -6.98
C VAL A 139 -14.87 -2.33 -6.47
N LEU A 140 -14.80 -1.03 -6.81
CA LEU A 140 -15.85 -0.07 -6.45
C LEU A 140 -17.21 -0.45 -7.04
N ASP A 141 -17.24 -0.87 -8.30
CA ASP A 141 -18.47 -1.29 -8.98
C ASP A 141 -19.07 -2.55 -8.34
N VAL A 142 -18.23 -3.53 -7.98
CA VAL A 142 -18.66 -4.75 -7.27
C VAL A 142 -19.21 -4.42 -5.89
N ILE A 143 -18.56 -3.54 -5.13
CA ILE A 143 -19.03 -3.09 -3.82
C ILE A 143 -20.41 -2.45 -3.93
N ASP A 144 -20.57 -1.51 -4.87
CA ASP A 144 -21.85 -0.83 -5.11
C ASP A 144 -22.96 -1.80 -5.52
N LEU A 145 -22.66 -2.73 -6.45
CA LEU A 145 -23.60 -3.76 -6.88
C LEU A 145 -24.06 -4.63 -5.71
N LEU A 146 -23.13 -5.14 -4.89
CA LEU A 146 -23.47 -6.01 -3.76
C LEU A 146 -24.34 -5.29 -2.73
N HIS A 147 -24.02 -4.04 -2.42
CA HIS A 147 -24.86 -3.26 -1.51
C HIS A 147 -26.25 -2.97 -2.08
N LYS A 148 -26.38 -2.71 -3.39
CA LYS A 148 -27.69 -2.58 -4.05
C LYS A 148 -28.53 -3.86 -3.97
N GLN A 149 -27.89 -5.03 -3.89
CA GLN A 149 -28.55 -6.32 -3.66
C GLN A 149 -28.87 -6.60 -2.17
N GLY A 150 -28.61 -5.64 -1.27
CA GLY A 150 -28.90 -5.77 0.16
C GLY A 150 -27.82 -6.47 0.98
N VAL A 151 -26.61 -6.66 0.41
CA VAL A 151 -25.47 -7.20 1.17
C VAL A 151 -25.01 -6.15 2.21
N PRO A 152 -24.97 -6.49 3.51
CA PRO A 152 -24.71 -5.52 4.57
C PRO A 152 -23.25 -5.04 4.61
N TYR A 153 -22.29 -5.89 4.24
CA TYR A 153 -20.87 -5.58 4.17
C TYR A 153 -20.16 -6.43 3.11
N VAL A 154 -19.07 -5.93 2.56
CA VAL A 154 -18.26 -6.64 1.56
C VAL A 154 -16.86 -6.90 2.10
N LEU A 155 -16.41 -8.16 2.04
CA LEU A 155 -15.05 -8.56 2.40
C LEU A 155 -14.17 -8.59 1.16
N THR A 156 -13.36 -7.55 0.95
CA THR A 156 -12.54 -7.38 -0.25
C THR A 156 -11.43 -8.43 -0.38
N VAL A 157 -11.02 -9.08 0.72
CA VAL A 157 -10.11 -10.25 0.67
C VAL A 157 -10.68 -11.39 -0.19
N LYS A 158 -12.00 -11.47 -0.38
CA LYS A 158 -12.64 -12.51 -1.19
C LYS A 158 -12.64 -12.20 -2.68
N LEU A 159 -12.16 -11.02 -3.09
CA LEU A 159 -12.08 -10.59 -4.48
C LEU A 159 -10.70 -10.87 -5.11
N ASN A 160 -9.76 -11.44 -4.35
CA ASN A 160 -8.41 -11.78 -4.83
C ASN A 160 -8.26 -13.29 -5.13
N GLN A 161 -7.15 -13.66 -5.76
CA GLN A 161 -6.85 -15.05 -6.15
C GLN A 161 -6.11 -15.84 -5.05
N ASP A 162 -5.91 -15.26 -3.87
CA ASP A 162 -5.13 -15.85 -2.78
C ASP A 162 -5.60 -17.27 -2.41
N PRO A 163 -6.91 -17.57 -2.30
CA PRO A 163 -7.36 -18.92 -1.97
C PRO A 163 -6.98 -19.96 -3.02
N LEU A 164 -6.85 -19.57 -4.29
CA LEU A 164 -6.47 -20.48 -5.38
C LEU A 164 -4.98 -20.82 -5.32
N GLU A 165 -4.14 -19.85 -4.92
CA GLU A 165 -2.70 -20.05 -4.79
C GLU A 165 -2.33 -21.01 -3.66
N VAL A 166 -3.16 -21.11 -2.61
CA VAL A 166 -2.94 -22.05 -1.48
C VAL A 166 -2.98 -23.52 -1.93
N HIS A 167 -3.77 -23.83 -2.96
CA HIS A 167 -3.95 -25.20 -3.45
C HIS A 167 -2.94 -25.62 -4.53
N HIS A 168 -2.15 -24.69 -5.07
CA HIS A 168 -1.20 -24.98 -6.16
C HIS A 168 0.23 -25.33 -5.69
N PHE A 169 0.51 -25.33 -4.38
CA PHE A 169 1.81 -25.68 -3.80
C PHE A 169 1.92 -27.12 -3.24
N PHE A 170 0.94 -27.99 -3.52
CA PHE A 170 0.90 -29.39 -3.04
C PHE A 170 1.05 -30.46 -4.14
N PHE A 171 1.66 -30.13 -5.28
CA PHE A 171 2.06 -31.10 -6.30
C PHE A 171 3.57 -31.08 -6.54
#